data_AF-A0A6C1N354-F1
#
_entry.id   AF-A0A6C1N354-F1
#
_cell.length_a   1.000
_cell.length_b   1.000
_cell.length_c   1.000
_cell.angle_alpha   90.00
_cell.angle_beta   90.00
_cell.angle_gamma   90.00
#
_symmetry.space_group_name_H-M   'P 1'
#
loop_
_entity.id
_entity.type
_entity.pdbx_description
1 polymer ?
#
loop_
_entity_poly.entity_id
_entity_poly.type
_entity_poly.pdbx_seq_one_letter_code
_entity_poly.pdbx_strand_id
1 'polypeptide(L)' 'MWQQLLIAFGLLLILEGLMPFLAPERWQHLVKTLAEMAPGQIRLAGLVCMLLGLTLVMVFT' A
#
# COMPACT_ATOMS: atom_id res chain seq x y z
N MET A 1 3.97 9.39 21.82
CA MET A 1 4.49 9.60 20.45
C MET A 1 5.15 8.34 19.91
N TRP A 2 6.25 7.85 20.49
CA TRP A 2 6.93 6.63 19.99
C TRP A 2 6.09 5.34 20.03
N GLN A 3 5.27 5.15 21.06
CA GLN A 3 4.37 3.99 21.14
C GLN A 3 3.29 3.99 20.04
N GLN A 4 2.75 5.17 19.68
CA GLN A 4 1.74 5.26 18.62
C GLN A 4 2.33 4.90 17.25
N LEU A 5 3.58 5.31 16.99
CA LEU A 5 4.31 4.93 15.79
C LEU A 5 4.54 3.41 15.73
N LEU A 6 4.97 2.79 16.85
CA LEU A 6 5.15 1.33 16.92
C LEU A 6 3.84 0.57 16.70
N ILE A 7 2.73 1.05 17.26
CA ILE A 7 1.40 0.44 17.06
C ILE A 7 0.95 0.59 15.61
N ALA A 8 1.07 1.79 15.03
CA ALA A 8 0.71 2.02 13.62
C ALA A 8 1.57 1.16 12.67
N PHE A 9 2.86 1.01 12.97
CA PHE A 9 3.75 0.15 12.20
C PHE A 9 3.40 -1.34 12.36
N GLY A 10 3.02 -1.78 13.56
CA GLY A 10 2.51 -3.13 13.80
C GLY A 10 1.23 -3.42 13.02
N LEU A 11 0.28 -2.47 12.99
CA LEU A 11 -0.95 -2.59 12.21
C LEU A 11 -0.69 -2.63 10.70
N LEU A 12 0.26 -1.81 10.21
CA LEU A 12 0.71 -1.85 8.82
C LEU A 12 1.26 -3.23 8.45
N LEU A 13 2.11 -3.82 9.30
CA LEU A 13 2.65 -5.16 9.08
C LEU A 13 1.58 -6.25 9.10
N ILE A 14 0.62 -6.16 10.03
CA ILE A 14 -0.51 -7.10 10.07
C ILE A 14 -1.31 -7.00 8.78
N LEU A 15 -1.63 -5.79 8.31
CA LEU A 15 -2.40 -5.58 7.07
C LEU A 15 -1.64 -6.07 5.83
N GLU A 16 -0.35 -5.77 5.72
CA GLU A 16 0.51 -6.26 4.63
C GLU A 16 0.63 -7.79 4.64
N GLY A 17 0.67 -8.43 5.81
CA GLY A 17 0.70 -9.89 5.95
C GLY A 17 -0.67 -10.58 5.80
N LEU A 18 -1.76 -9.85 6.02
CA LEU A 18 -3.11 -10.42 6.01
C LEU A 18 -3.57 -10.86 4.61
N MET A 19 -3.30 -10.04 3.59
CA MET A 19 -3.62 -10.37 2.20
C MET A 19 -2.93 -11.65 1.68
N PRO A 20 -1.59 -11.81 1.80
CA PRO A 20 -0.93 -13.04 1.38
C PRO A 20 -1.31 -14.25 2.23
N PHE A 21 -1.72 -14.07 3.49
CA PHE A 21 -2.16 -15.16 4.35
C PHE A 21 -3.59 -15.64 4.04
N LEU A 22 -4.54 -14.72 3.81
CA LEU A 22 -5.93 -15.06 3.52
C LEU A 22 -6.16 -15.53 2.08
N ALA A 23 -5.47 -14.93 1.10
CA ALA A 23 -5.71 -15.19 -0.31
C ALA A 23 -4.41 -15.15 -1.13
N PRO A 24 -3.51 -16.14 -0.96
CA PRO A 24 -2.20 -16.17 -1.60
C PRO A 24 -2.27 -16.15 -3.13
N GLU A 25 -3.21 -16.87 -3.74
CA GLU A 25 -3.36 -16.90 -5.21
C GLU A 25 -3.79 -15.53 -5.78
N ARG A 26 -4.74 -14.85 -5.10
CA ARG A 26 -5.17 -13.50 -5.51
C ARG A 26 -4.03 -12.51 -5.38
N TRP A 27 -3.27 -12.58 -4.29
CA TRP A 27 -2.10 -11.73 -4.10
C TRP A 27 -1.05 -11.94 -5.19
N GLN A 28 -0.72 -13.19 -5.52
CA GLN A 28 0.22 -13.51 -6.61
C GLN A 28 -0.26 -12.97 -7.96
N HIS A 29 -1.54 -13.11 -8.28
CA HIS A 29 -2.11 -12.53 -9.49
C HIS A 29 -1.98 -11.01 -9.54
N LEU A 30 -2.30 -10.31 -8.44
CA LEU A 30 -2.16 -8.85 -8.37
C LEU A 30 -0.71 -8.41 -8.57
N VAL A 31 0.24 -9.05 -7.89
CA VAL A 31 1.67 -8.74 -8.02
C VAL A 31 2.15 -9.02 -9.45
N LYS A 32 1.70 -10.11 -10.07
CA LYS A 32 2.05 -10.45 -11.45
C LYS A 32 1.50 -9.43 -12.44
N THR A 33 0.24 -9.01 -12.28
CA THR A 33 -0.35 -7.94 -13.11
C THR A 33 0.42 -6.63 -12.94
N LEU A 34 0.83 -6.27 -11.72
CA LEU A 34 1.67 -5.11 -11.47
C LEU A 34 3.07 -5.25 -12.10
N ALA A 35 3.65 -6.45 -12.11
CA ALA A 35 4.96 -6.70 -12.73
C ALA A 35 4.90 -6.68 -14.27
N GLU A 36 3.76 -7.02 -14.86
CA GLU A 36 3.52 -6.95 -16.31
C GLU A 36 3.20 -5.53 -16.79
N MET A 37 2.86 -4.60 -15.88
CA MET A 37 2.62 -3.19 -16.23
C MET A 37 3.90 -2.49 -16.68
N ALA A 38 3.76 -1.58 -17.64
CA ALA A 38 4.87 -0.74 -18.07
C ALA A 38 5.36 0.14 -16.90
N PRO A 39 6.68 0.36 -16.76
CA PRO A 39 7.24 1.14 -15.66
C PRO A 39 6.69 2.57 -15.58
N GLY A 40 6.25 3.14 -16.70
CA GLY A 40 5.56 4.44 -16.73
C GLY A 40 4.19 4.42 -16.02
N GLN A 41 3.42 3.34 -16.17
CA GLN A 41 2.11 3.20 -15.52
C GLN A 41 2.26 2.99 -14.01
N ILE A 42 3.23 2.18 -13.58
CA ILE A 42 3.53 1.97 -12.16
C ILE A 42 3.92 3.31 -11.49
N ARG A 43 4.76 4.12 -12.16
CA ARG A 43 5.15 5.45 -11.67
C ARG A 43 3.97 6.40 -11.56
N LEU A 44 3.07 6.41 -12.54
CA LEU A 44 1.87 7.25 -12.51
C LEU A 44 0.91 6.81 -11.39
N ALA A 45 0.67 5.50 -11.26
CA ALA A 45 -0.16 4.95 -10.18
C ALA A 45 0.42 5.31 -8.81
N GLY A 46 1.74 5.16 -8.64
CA GLY A 46 2.44 5.60 -7.44
C GLY A 46 2.29 7.10 -7.17
N LEU A 47 2.42 7.95 -8.20
CA LEU A 47 2.23 9.40 -8.07
C LEU A 47 0.80 9.76 -7.64
N VAL A 48 -0.21 9.11 -8.23
CA VAL A 48 -1.62 9.32 -7.87
C VAL A 48 -1.87 8.89 -6.42
N CYS A 49 -1.35 7.74 -5.99
CA CYS A 49 -1.44 7.29 -4.60
C CYS A 49 -0.78 8.28 -3.63
N MET A 50 0.41 8.79 -3.96
CA MET A 50 1.11 9.80 -3.15
C MET A 50 0.30 11.10 -3.04
N LEU A 51 -0.25 11.59 -4.14
CA LEU A 51 -1.06 12.81 -4.16
C LEU A 51 -2.36 12.64 -3.38
N LEU A 52 -3.05 11.50 -3.53
CA LEU A 52 -4.25 11.19 -2.75
C LEU A 52 -3.93 11.12 -1.25
N GLY A 53 -2.86 10.42 -0.88
CA GLY A 53 -2.41 10.33 0.51
C GLY A 53 -2.06 11.70 1.10
N LEU A 54 -1.34 12.54 0.35
CA LEU A 54 -1.01 13.90 0.75
C LEU A 54 -2.27 14.75 0.93
N THR A 55 -3.22 14.66 -0.01
CA THR A 55 -4.48 15.39 0.05
C THR A 55 -5.28 14.98 1.28
N LEU A 56 -5.35 13.69 1.58
CA LEU A 56 -6.04 13.17 2.75
C LEU A 56 -5.37 13.66 4.03
N VAL A 57 -4.04 13.60 4.13
CA VAL A 57 -3.32 14.17 5.28
C VAL A 57 -3.62 15.65 5.43
N MET A 58 -3.60 16.46 4.36
CA MET A 58 -3.91 17.89 4.41
C MET A 58 -5.37 18.21 4.77
N VAL A 59 -6.33 17.34 4.43
CA VAL A 59 -7.76 17.58 4.73
C VAL A 59 -8.09 17.18 6.17
N PHE A 60 -7.46 16.14 6.69
CA PHE A 60 -7.73 15.60 8.03
C PHE A 60 -6.79 16.16 9.11
N THR A 61 -5.76 16.93 8.74
CA THR A 61 -4.84 17.63 9.64
C THR A 61 -5.10 19.12 9.60
#